data_AF-A0A9Q6F1G8-F1
#
_entry.id   AF-A0A9Q6F1G8-F1
#
_cell.length_a   1.000
_cell.length_b   1.000
_cell.length_c   1.000
_cell.angle_alpha   90.00
_cell.angle_beta   90.00
_cell.angle_gamma   90.00
#
_symmetry.space_group_name_H-M   'P 1'
#
loop_
_entity.id
_entity.type
_entity.pdbx_description
1 polymer ?
#
loop_
_entity_poly.entity_id
_entity_poly.type
_entity_poly.pdbx_seq_one_letter_code
_entity_poly.pdbx_strand_id
1 'polypeptide(L)'
;MTLAGIFAAGGLGAVLRFWLGNVITSKTESLRFPVGILTVNILGALGLGLFTGLHVTNSSAALIIGTGFFGAFTTFSTFSVESVQLLLAKRVKESILYIGLTLCGSLLAFWCGWTLLT
;
A
#
# COMPACT_ATOMS: atom_id res chain seq x y z
N MET A 1 -5.86 -6.39 24.96
CA MET A 1 -4.55 -6.63 24.29
C MET A 1 -4.59 -6.35 22.80
N THR A 2 -5.64 -6.74 22.07
CA THR A 2 -5.76 -6.55 20.61
C THR A 2 -5.74 -5.08 20.16
N LEU A 3 -6.43 -4.16 20.85
CA LEU A 3 -6.43 -2.73 20.50
C LEU A 3 -5.03 -2.08 20.58
N ALA A 4 -4.28 -2.38 21.65
CA ALA A 4 -2.91 -1.90 21.80
C ALA A 4 -2.00 -2.47 20.69
N GLY A 5 -2.21 -3.73 20.31
CA GLY A 5 -1.53 -4.35 19.17
C GLY A 5 -1.85 -3.65 17.84
N ILE A 6 -3.12 -3.37 17.57
CA ILE A 6 -3.55 -2.63 16.37
C ILE A 6 -2.91 -1.24 16.33
N PHE A 7 -2.90 -0.53 17.47
CA PHE A 7 -2.28 0.79 17.58
C PHE A 7 -0.78 0.74 17.27
N ALA A 8 -0.04 -0.19 17.89
CA ALA A 8 1.40 -0.32 17.67
C ALA A 8 1.72 -0.72 16.21
N ALA A 9 1.00 -1.71 15.67
CA ALA A 9 1.18 -2.18 14.31
C ALA A 9 0.80 -1.11 13.27
N GLY A 10 -0.28 -0.37 13.50
CA GLY A 10 -0.70 0.75 12.65
C GLY A 10 0.28 1.91 12.68
N GLY A 11 0.79 2.27 13.85
CA GLY A 11 1.86 3.27 13.97
C GLY A 11 3.11 2.86 13.18
N LEU A 12 3.54 1.61 13.31
CA LEU A 12 4.66 1.07 12.54
C LEU A 12 4.40 1.08 11.03
N GLY A 13 3.22 0.64 10.59
CA GLY A 13 2.83 0.65 9.19
C GLY A 13 2.85 2.05 8.58
N ALA A 14 2.32 3.04 9.31
CA ALA A 14 2.32 4.44 8.87
C ALA A 14 3.75 5.03 8.77
N VAL A 15 4.62 4.74 9.74
CA VAL A 15 6.02 5.19 9.74
C VAL A 15 6.79 4.56 8.57
N LEU A 16 6.62 3.26 8.35
CA LEU A 16 7.28 2.58 7.23
C LEU A 16 6.77 3.06 5.88
N ARG A 17 5.47 3.31 5.73
CA ARG A 17 4.91 3.95 4.53
C ARG A 17 5.57 5.30 4.27
N PHE A 18 5.64 6.15 5.29
CA PHE A 18 6.26 7.47 5.17
C PHE A 18 7.73 7.36 4.77
N TRP A 19 8.50 6.53 5.47
CA TRP A 19 9.92 6.35 5.20
C TRP A 19 10.17 5.78 3.79
N LEU A 20 9.54 4.65 3.47
CA LEU A 20 9.73 3.98 2.18
C LEU A 20 9.23 4.83 1.02
N GLY A 21 8.05 5.43 1.16
CA GLY A 21 7.48 6.33 0.17
C GLY A 21 8.42 7.49 -0.15
N ASN A 22 9.00 8.13 0.86
CA ASN A 22 9.96 9.23 0.66
C ASN A 22 11.29 8.75 0.07
N VAL A 23 11.82 7.62 0.52
CA VAL A 23 13.06 7.04 -0.03
C VAL A 23 12.91 6.74 -1.52
N ILE A 24 11.78 6.16 -1.93
CA ILE A 24 11.53 5.87 -3.36
C ILE A 24 11.32 7.17 -4.12
N THR A 25 10.47 8.07 -3.62
CA THR A 25 10.19 9.36 -4.28
C THR A 25 11.46 10.17 -4.52
N SER A 26 12.37 10.24 -3.54
CA SER A 26 13.66 10.95 -3.69
C SER A 26 14.55 10.35 -4.78
N LYS A 27 14.47 9.04 -5.04
CA LYS A 27 15.21 8.37 -6.11
C LYS A 27 14.54 8.50 -7.48
N THR A 28 13.25 8.79 -7.51
CA THR A 28 12.43 8.85 -8.74
C THR A 28 11.92 10.25 -9.06
N GLU A 29 12.44 11.29 -8.40
CA GLU A 29 11.96 12.66 -8.52
C GLU A 29 11.98 13.18 -9.98
N SER A 30 13.00 12.77 -10.75
CA SER A 30 13.16 13.11 -12.16
C SER A 30 12.01 12.63 -13.05
N LEU A 31 11.33 11.55 -12.67
CA LEU A 31 10.18 11.01 -13.42
C LEU A 31 8.93 11.87 -13.26
N ARG A 32 8.89 12.74 -12.24
CA ARG A 32 7.71 13.53 -11.87
C ARG A 32 6.45 12.67 -11.78
N PHE A 33 6.56 11.42 -11.31
CA PHE A 33 5.47 10.47 -11.23
C PHE A 33 5.40 9.89 -9.82
N PRO A 34 4.21 9.56 -9.25
CA PRO A 34 4.08 9.18 -7.85
C PRO A 34 4.49 7.71 -7.59
N VAL A 35 5.75 7.37 -7.89
CA VAL A 35 6.27 5.99 -7.78
C VAL A 35 6.34 5.52 -6.32
N GLY A 36 6.56 6.43 -5.37
CA GLY A 36 6.65 6.09 -3.95
C GLY A 36 5.39 5.42 -3.42
N ILE A 37 4.25 6.10 -3.51
CA ILE A 37 2.97 5.57 -3.01
C ILE A 37 2.46 4.41 -3.88
N LEU A 38 2.70 4.43 -5.20
CA LEU A 38 2.45 3.27 -6.06
C LEU A 38 3.11 2.01 -5.48
N THR A 39 4.41 2.11 -5.19
CA THR A 39 5.20 0.97 -4.71
C THR A 39 4.75 0.52 -3.33
N VAL A 40 4.48 1.47 -2.43
CA VAL A 40 3.97 1.14 -1.09
C VAL A 40 2.65 0.37 -1.17
N ASN A 41 1.70 0.81 -1.99
CA ASN A 41 0.41 0.13 -2.13
C ASN A 41 0.56 -1.28 -2.71
N ILE A 42 1.39 -1.46 -3.75
CA ILE A 42 1.64 -2.76 -4.37
C ILE A 42 2.34 -3.73 -3.39
N LEU A 43 3.39 -3.28 -2.70
CA LEU A 43 4.10 -4.09 -1.71
C LEU A 43 3.20 -4.44 -0.52
N GLY A 44 2.36 -3.49 -0.09
CA GLY A 44 1.42 -3.71 1.00
C GLY A 44 0.35 -4.73 0.63
N ALA A 45 -0.17 -4.66 -0.60
CA ALA A 45 -1.13 -5.63 -1.12
C ALA A 45 -0.51 -7.02 -1.25
N LEU A 46 0.74 -7.13 -1.75
CA LEU A 46 1.48 -8.39 -1.78
C LEU A 46 1.64 -8.99 -0.38
N GLY A 47 2.10 -8.20 0.58
CA GLY A 47 2.30 -8.64 1.96
C GLY A 47 1.00 -9.07 2.63
N LEU A 48 -0.09 -8.34 2.39
CA LEU A 48 -1.41 -8.71 2.90
C LEU A 48 -1.94 -9.99 2.25
N GLY A 49 -1.67 -10.19 0.96
CA GLY A 49 -1.98 -11.43 0.23
C GLY A 49 -1.24 -12.62 0.85
N LEU A 50 0.07 -12.51 1.06
CA LEU A 50 0.88 -13.53 1.74
C LEU A 50 0.31 -13.85 3.13
N PHE A 51 0.04 -12.81 3.92
CA PHE A 51 -0.52 -12.98 5.27
C PHE A 51 -1.88 -13.70 5.25
N THR A 52 -2.74 -13.36 4.27
CA THR A 52 -4.06 -13.99 4.12
C THR A 52 -3.94 -15.43 3.63
N GLY A 53 -2.96 -15.73 2.76
CA GLY A 53 -2.69 -17.08 2.25
C GLY A 53 -2.24 -18.07 3.33
N LEU A 54 -1.65 -17.59 4.43
CA LEU A 54 -1.31 -18.43 5.58
C LEU A 54 -2.53 -19.00 6.34
N HIS A 55 -3.77 -18.65 5.95
CA HIS A 55 -5.00 -19.12 6.57
C HIS A 55 -5.02 -18.94 8.10
N VAL A 56 -4.50 -17.82 8.59
CA VAL A 56 -4.42 -17.53 10.02
C VAL A 56 -5.83 -17.49 10.62
N THR A 57 -6.19 -18.52 11.39
CA THR A 57 -7.51 -18.63 12.06
C THR A 57 -7.62 -17.76 13.32
N ASN A 58 -6.51 -17.15 13.76
CA ASN A 58 -6.49 -16.28 14.93
C ASN A 58 -6.99 -14.87 14.59
N SER A 59 -8.20 -14.54 15.05
CA SER A 59 -8.83 -13.24 14.83
C SER A 59 -8.03 -12.04 15.33
N SER A 60 -7.20 -12.20 16.38
CA SER A 60 -6.37 -11.10 16.89
C SER A 60 -5.20 -10.79 15.95
N ALA A 61 -4.55 -11.82 15.39
CA ALA A 61 -3.48 -11.62 14.41
C ALA A 61 -4.00 -10.95 13.13
N ALA A 62 -5.18 -11.37 12.66
CA ALA A 62 -5.84 -10.76 11.50
C ALA A 62 -6.10 -9.25 11.70
N LEU A 63 -6.58 -8.85 12.88
CA LEU A 63 -6.80 -7.45 13.21
C LEU A 63 -5.49 -6.67 13.36
N ILE A 64 -4.50 -7.21 14.07
CA ILE A 64 -3.24 -6.50 14.34
C ILE A 64 -2.44 -6.31 13.05
N ILE A 65 -2.28 -7.36 12.25
CA ILE A 65 -1.43 -7.33 11.05
C ILE A 65 -2.22 -6.84 9.83
N GLY A 66 -3.42 -7.37 9.59
CA GLY A 66 -4.25 -6.98 8.47
C GLY A 66 -4.78 -5.55 8.61
N THR A 67 -5.60 -5.30 9.63
CA THR A 67 -6.21 -3.98 9.86
C THR A 67 -5.20 -2.96 10.37
N GLY A 68 -4.36 -3.32 11.33
CA GLY A 68 -3.35 -2.43 11.90
C GLY A 68 -2.23 -2.13 10.92
N PHE A 69 -1.31 -3.09 10.73
CA PHE A 69 -0.10 -2.87 9.93
C PHE A 69 -0.40 -2.58 8.45
N PHE A 70 -1.00 -3.52 7.72
CA PHE A 70 -1.21 -3.35 6.27
C PHE A 70 -2.23 -2.26 5.94
N GLY A 71 -3.24 -2.08 6.79
CA GLY A 71 -4.18 -0.97 6.68
C GLY A 71 -3.53 0.40 6.81
N ALA A 72 -2.52 0.56 7.66
CA ALA A 72 -1.79 1.83 7.81
C ALA A 72 -0.59 1.99 6.86
N PHE A 73 0.00 0.86 6.44
CA PHE A 73 1.09 0.81 5.47
C PHE A 73 0.61 1.14 4.05
N THR A 74 -0.59 0.72 3.66
CA THR A 74 -1.22 1.14 2.40
C THR A 74 -2.00 2.44 2.58
N THR A 75 -2.29 3.15 1.49
CA THR A 75 -3.08 4.38 1.55
C THR A 75 -3.87 4.65 0.27
N PHE A 76 -5.19 4.78 0.41
CA PHE A 76 -6.07 5.24 -0.65
C PHE A 76 -6.20 6.76 -0.69
N SER A 77 -6.09 7.44 0.46
CA SER A 77 -6.23 8.89 0.55
C SER A 77 -5.08 9.63 -0.15
N THR A 78 -3.83 9.23 0.08
CA THR A 78 -2.69 9.84 -0.61
C THR A 78 -2.72 9.52 -2.11
N PHE A 79 -3.03 8.28 -2.48
CA PHE A 79 -3.27 7.88 -3.87
C PHE A 79 -4.31 8.79 -4.57
N SER A 80 -5.42 9.09 -3.91
CA SER A 80 -6.47 9.96 -4.46
C SER A 80 -5.97 11.39 -4.67
N VAL A 81 -5.24 11.94 -3.69
CA VAL A 81 -4.64 13.28 -3.79
C VAL A 81 -3.68 13.36 -4.97
N GLU A 82 -2.75 12.42 -5.09
CA GLU A 82 -1.76 12.40 -6.18
C GLU A 82 -2.42 12.21 -7.55
N SER A 83 -3.45 11.37 -7.63
CA SER A 83 -4.23 11.17 -8.86
C SER A 83 -4.88 12.47 -9.34
N VAL A 84 -5.51 13.20 -8.41
CA VAL A 84 -6.16 14.49 -8.70
C VAL A 84 -5.12 15.58 -8.99
N GLN A 85 -3.99 15.61 -8.29
CA GLN A 85 -2.91 16.56 -8.56
C GLN A 85 -2.36 16.42 -9.97
N LEU A 86 -2.21 15.19 -10.49
CA LEU A 86 -1.83 14.98 -11.89
C LEU A 86 -2.88 15.53 -12.87
N LEU A 87 -4.17 15.37 -12.58
CA LEU A 87 -5.25 15.94 -13.38
C LEU A 87 -5.22 17.48 -13.38
N LEU A 88 -5.08 18.08 -12.19
CA LEU A 88 -4.98 19.54 -12.03
C LEU A 88 -3.76 20.11 -12.74
N ALA A 89 -2.66 19.36 -12.78
CA ALA A 89 -1.46 19.69 -13.56
C ALA A 89 -1.61 19.46 -15.08
N LYS A 90 -2.83 19.15 -15.58
CA LYS A 90 -3.13 18.79 -16.97
C LYS A 90 -2.39 17.54 -17.48
N ARG A 91 -1.87 16.70 -16.59
CA ARG A 91 -1.15 15.44 -16.88
C ARG A 91 -2.10 14.25 -16.83
N VAL A 92 -3.10 14.29 -17.71
CA VAL A 92 -4.22 13.32 -17.71
C VAL A 92 -3.76 11.91 -17.99
N LYS A 93 -2.82 11.73 -18.93
CA LYS A 93 -2.28 10.41 -19.28
C LYS A 93 -1.59 9.77 -18.08
N GLU A 94 -0.77 10.52 -17.35
CA GLU A 94 -0.08 10.04 -16.16
C GLU A 94 -1.03 9.75 -15.01
N SER A 95 -2.09 10.55 -14.85
CA SER A 95 -3.13 10.25 -13.85
C SER A 95 -3.84 8.92 -14.15
N ILE A 96 -4.28 8.71 -15.39
CA ILE A 96 -4.91 7.45 -15.81
C ILE A 96 -3.96 6.27 -15.61
N LEU A 97 -2.70 6.43 -16.00
CA LEU A 97 -1.68 5.40 -15.81
C LEU A 97 -1.44 5.10 -14.33
N TYR A 98 -1.33 6.13 -13.48
CA TYR A 98 -1.13 5.97 -12.03
C TYR A 98 -2.30 5.25 -11.36
N ILE A 99 -3.54 5.62 -11.72
CA ILE A 99 -4.76 4.96 -11.25
C ILE A 99 -4.76 3.50 -11.70
N GLY A 100 -4.56 3.24 -12.99
CA GLY A 100 -4.56 1.89 -13.55
C GLY A 100 -3.49 1.00 -12.93
N LEU A 101 -2.25 1.49 -12.82
CA LEU A 101 -1.14 0.75 -12.22
C LEU A 101 -1.36 0.48 -10.74
N THR A 102 -1.89 1.44 -9.97
CA THR A 102 -2.14 1.25 -8.55
C THR A 102 -3.21 0.19 -8.33
N LEU A 103 -4.35 0.28 -9.04
CA LEU A 103 -5.46 -0.65 -8.87
C LEU A 103 -5.09 -2.05 -9.37
N CYS A 104 -4.70 -2.17 -10.63
CA CYS A 104 -4.36 -3.48 -11.22
C CYS A 104 -3.13 -4.08 -10.54
N GLY A 105 -2.10 -3.28 -10.28
CA GLY A 105 -0.88 -3.75 -9.62
C GLY A 105 -1.14 -4.26 -8.21
N SER A 106 -1.96 -3.57 -7.42
CA SER A 106 -2.28 -4.01 -6.06
C SER A 106 -3.14 -5.29 -6.05
N LEU A 107 -4.12 -5.40 -6.96
CA LEU A 107 -4.95 -6.61 -7.08
C LEU A 107 -4.11 -7.83 -7.50
N LEU A 108 -3.26 -7.67 -8.51
CA LEU A 108 -2.35 -8.72 -8.96
C LEU A 108 -1.36 -9.10 -7.87
N ALA A 109 -0.78 -8.12 -7.18
CA ALA A 109 0.16 -8.35 -6.09
C ALA A 109 -0.49 -9.12 -4.93
N PHE A 110 -1.70 -8.74 -4.52
CA PHE A 110 -2.44 -9.49 -3.51
C PHE A 110 -2.70 -10.94 -3.95
N TRP A 111 -3.19 -11.14 -5.18
CA TRP A 111 -3.45 -12.47 -5.72
C TRP A 111 -2.18 -13.34 -5.73
N CYS A 112 -1.08 -12.79 -6.24
CA CYS A 112 0.22 -13.46 -6.25
C CYS A 112 0.67 -13.82 -4.82
N GLY A 113 0.55 -12.90 -3.87
CA GLY A 113 0.91 -13.16 -2.47
C GLY A 113 0.07 -14.28 -1.86
N TRP A 114 -1.25 -14.25 -2.08
CA TRP A 114 -2.17 -15.26 -1.58
C TRP A 114 -1.84 -16.64 -2.17
N THR A 115 -1.72 -16.74 -3.49
CA THR A 115 -1.44 -18.01 -4.20
C THR A 115 -0.07 -18.62 -3.88
N LEU A 116 0.91 -17.85 -3.43
CA LEU A 116 2.22 -18.38 -3.05
C LEU A 116 2.20 -19.17 -1.73
N LEU A 117 1.17 -18.97 -0.90
CA LEU A 117 1.08 -19.56 0.45
C LEU A 117 -0.20 -20.37 0.68
N THR A 118 -1.06 -20.50 -0.34
CA THR A 118 -2.21 -21.41 -0.34
C THR A 118 -1.91 -22.70 -1.09
#